data_AF-A0A7S3CAC4-F1
#
_entry.id   AF-A0A7S3CAC4-F1
#
_cell.length_a   1.000
_cell.length_b   1.000
_cell.length_c   1.000
_cell.angle_alpha   90.00
_cell.angle_beta   90.00
_cell.angle_gamma   90.00
#
_symmetry.space_group_name_H-M   'P 1'
#
loop_
_entity.id
_entity.type
_entity.pdbx_description
1 polymer ?
#
loop_
_entity_poly.entity_id
_entity_poly.type
_entity_poly.pdbx_seq_one_letter_code
_entity_poly.pdbx_strand_id
1 'polypeptide(L)'
;APAMEFGPQVPAHWKDGGGPPCRPSSPSTSSSSESLEVDPAERRRRMRAERLRLNQQRRETMSELREYQWYQSAWSQGEARLEAAKVRTQTEEQRGWAEDLEREANVRYEQAETAAERLLEAMAKADLYGSEEAAESWAAHEKAWEGFEASMEVAEPLRYEDVPWPPATSGLLSAMAAAEIARVKGESVAGSRASDSREAFVAHKRAFRKANLRWHPDKFMHRFGKALDGRDAARIEARTQEISQAINEAWSTISDDRDRT
;
A
#
# COMPACT_ATOMS: atom_id res chain seq x y z
N ALA A 1 -5.04 -33.07 25.64
CA ALA A 1 -5.66 -33.66 24.44
C ALA A 1 -4.90 -34.95 24.11
N PRO A 2 -5.58 -36.10 23.95
CA PRO A 2 -4.90 -37.35 23.60
C PRO A 2 -4.38 -37.25 22.15
N ALA A 3 -3.12 -37.62 21.94
CA ALA A 3 -2.53 -37.75 20.62
C ALA A 3 -3.28 -38.85 19.86
N MET A 4 -4.12 -38.47 18.90
CA MET A 4 -4.76 -39.44 18.01
C MET A 4 -3.71 -39.91 17.00
N GLU A 5 -3.16 -41.10 17.22
CA GLU A 5 -2.36 -41.85 16.22
C GLU A 5 -3.26 -42.23 15.04
N PHE A 6 -3.49 -41.30 14.11
CA PHE A 6 -4.10 -41.59 12.81
C PHE A 6 -3.01 -42.01 11.83
N GLY A 7 -2.46 -43.20 12.05
CA GLY A 7 -1.64 -43.90 11.08
C GLY A 7 -2.16 -45.33 10.91
N PRO A 8 -2.26 -45.87 9.68
CA PRO A 8 -2.56 -47.28 9.50
C PRO A 8 -1.49 -48.09 10.24
N GLN A 9 -1.91 -48.95 11.18
CA GLN A 9 -0.99 -49.82 11.90
C GLN A 9 -0.26 -50.71 10.88
N VAL A 10 1.04 -50.49 10.76
CA VAL A 10 1.92 -51.33 9.93
C VAL A 10 1.89 -52.75 10.50
N PRO A 11 1.61 -53.79 9.70
CA PRO A 11 1.63 -55.17 10.15
C PRO A 11 2.95 -55.50 10.86
N ALA A 12 2.89 -56.17 12.02
CA ALA A 12 4.05 -56.40 12.88
C ALA A 12 5.22 -57.10 12.15
N HIS A 13 4.94 -57.93 11.14
CA HIS A 13 5.94 -58.64 10.36
C HIS A 13 6.81 -57.76 9.45
N TRP A 14 6.50 -56.46 9.31
CA TRP A 14 7.31 -55.50 8.54
C TRP A 14 8.21 -54.62 9.42
N LYS A 15 8.02 -54.64 10.75
CA LYS A 15 8.86 -53.86 11.68
C LYS A 15 10.22 -54.50 11.93
N ASP A 16 10.34 -55.80 11.66
CA ASP A 16 11.62 -56.49 11.69
C ASP A 16 12.35 -56.20 10.37
N GLY A 17 13.22 -55.19 10.40
CA GLY A 17 14.15 -54.84 9.33
C GLY A 17 15.18 -55.94 9.06
N GLY A 18 14.71 -57.10 8.62
CA GLY A 18 15.51 -58.19 8.10
C GLY A 18 16.14 -57.74 6.78
N GLY A 19 17.33 -57.16 6.86
CA GLY A 19 18.20 -56.98 5.70
C GLY A 19 18.36 -58.30 4.94
N PRO A 20 18.58 -58.24 3.61
CA PRO A 20 18.58 -59.42 2.75
C PRO A 20 19.54 -60.49 3.31
N PRO A 21 19.08 -61.75 3.49
CA PRO A 21 19.92 -62.79 4.05
C PRO A 21 21.15 -62.99 3.17
N CYS A 22 22.33 -62.93 3.79
CA CYS A 22 23.60 -63.21 3.16
C CYS A 22 23.51 -64.55 2.41
N ARG A 23 23.85 -64.53 1.11
CA ARG A 23 23.90 -65.70 0.24
C ARG A 23 24.70 -66.82 0.90
N PRO A 24 24.10 -67.99 1.17
CA PRO A 24 24.88 -69.14 1.62
C PRO A 24 25.76 -69.63 0.46
N SER A 25 27.04 -69.83 0.78
CA SER A 25 28.07 -70.41 -0.07
C SER A 25 27.60 -71.73 -0.69
N SER A 26 27.79 -71.88 -2.00
CA SER A 26 27.43 -73.07 -2.76
C SER A 26 28.17 -74.30 -2.22
N PRO A 27 27.48 -75.37 -1.81
CA PRO A 27 28.13 -76.65 -1.55
C PRO A 27 28.52 -77.29 -2.87
N SER A 28 29.80 -77.62 -3.00
CA SER A 28 30.37 -78.44 -4.07
C SER A 28 29.68 -79.80 -4.11
N THR A 29 28.94 -80.05 -5.19
CA THR A 29 28.24 -81.30 -5.46
C THR A 29 29.20 -82.35 -6.02
N SER A 30 29.54 -83.33 -5.17
CA SER A 30 30.10 -84.61 -5.59
C SER A 30 29.04 -85.42 -6.33
N SER A 31 29.29 -85.63 -7.62
CA SER A 31 28.49 -86.45 -8.53
C SER A 31 28.77 -87.93 -8.26
N SER A 32 27.88 -88.59 -7.49
CA SER A 32 27.76 -90.04 -7.46
C SER A 32 26.50 -90.44 -8.23
N SER A 33 26.73 -90.97 -9.42
CA SER A 33 25.70 -91.46 -10.34
C SER A 33 25.26 -92.86 -9.93
N GLU A 34 24.27 -92.95 -9.04
CA GLU A 34 23.55 -94.19 -8.73
C GLU A 34 22.15 -94.11 -9.36
N SER A 35 22.01 -94.65 -10.58
CA SER A 35 20.77 -94.65 -11.36
C SER A 35 19.78 -95.68 -10.81
N LEU A 36 19.08 -95.33 -9.74
CA LEU A 36 17.83 -95.98 -9.36
C LEU A 36 16.74 -95.58 -10.37
N GLU A 37 16.21 -96.54 -11.13
CA GLU A 37 15.09 -96.33 -12.06
C GLU A 37 13.81 -95.95 -11.28
N VAL A 38 13.60 -94.65 -11.08
CA VAL A 38 12.38 -94.11 -10.45
C VAL A 38 11.18 -94.33 -11.37
N ASP A 39 10.13 -94.95 -10.84
CA ASP A 39 8.85 -95.19 -11.51
C ASP A 39 8.34 -93.91 -12.22
N PRO A 40 8.08 -93.95 -13.54
CA PRO A 40 7.53 -92.83 -14.31
C PRO A 40 6.25 -92.21 -13.71
N ALA A 41 5.42 -93.00 -13.03
CA ALA A 41 4.22 -92.50 -12.36
C ALA A 41 4.56 -91.61 -11.17
N GLU A 42 5.57 -91.97 -10.40
CA GLU A 42 6.04 -91.18 -9.26
C GLU A 42 6.67 -89.86 -9.73
N ARG A 43 7.47 -89.89 -10.81
CA ARG A 43 8.01 -88.68 -11.45
C ARG A 43 6.89 -87.70 -11.86
N ARG A 44 5.79 -88.20 -12.44
CA ARG A 44 4.62 -87.36 -12.78
C ARG A 44 3.93 -86.77 -11.55
N ARG A 45 3.82 -87.53 -10.45
CA ARG A 45 3.25 -87.01 -9.19
C ARG A 45 4.13 -85.92 -8.59
N ARG A 46 5.45 -86.10 -8.57
CA ARG A 46 6.43 -85.09 -8.11
C ARG A 46 6.34 -83.80 -8.92
N MET A 47 6.33 -83.90 -10.26
CA MET A 47 6.17 -82.72 -11.14
C MET A 47 4.85 -81.98 -10.92
N ARG A 48 3.74 -82.71 -10.69
CA ARG A 48 2.43 -82.09 -10.39
C ARG A 48 2.45 -81.39 -9.03
N ALA A 49 3.00 -82.02 -8.00
CA ALA A 49 3.12 -81.43 -6.67
C ALA A 49 4.02 -80.19 -6.67
N GLU A 50 5.15 -80.24 -7.37
CA GLU A 50 6.04 -79.10 -7.56
C GLU A 50 5.33 -77.95 -8.29
N ARG A 51 4.62 -78.24 -9.38
CA ARG A 51 3.86 -77.22 -10.12
C ARG A 51 2.77 -76.56 -9.26
N LEU A 52 2.09 -77.33 -8.41
CA LEU A 52 1.10 -76.79 -7.48
C LEU A 52 1.76 -75.90 -6.43
N ARG A 53 2.90 -76.33 -5.85
CA ARG A 53 3.69 -75.54 -4.92
C ARG A 53 4.17 -74.22 -5.55
N LEU A 54 4.70 -74.25 -6.76
CA LEU A 54 5.14 -73.04 -7.47
C LEU A 54 3.96 -72.11 -7.80
N ASN A 55 2.82 -72.66 -8.22
CA ASN A 55 1.62 -71.86 -8.45
C ASN A 55 1.07 -71.23 -7.16
N GLN A 56 1.13 -71.96 -6.04
CA GLN A 56 0.76 -71.44 -4.73
C GLN A 56 1.69 -70.29 -4.33
N GLN A 57 3.01 -70.49 -4.42
CA GLN A 57 4.00 -69.44 -4.16
C GLN A 57 3.76 -68.20 -5.03
N ARG A 58 3.47 -68.38 -6.34
CA ARG A 58 3.13 -67.25 -7.22
C ARG A 58 1.89 -66.50 -6.76
N ARG A 59 0.86 -67.21 -6.30
CA ARG A 59 -0.37 -66.59 -5.78
C ARG A 59 -0.11 -65.81 -4.50
N GLU A 60 0.69 -66.36 -3.60
CA GLU A 60 1.12 -65.71 -2.36
C GLU A 60 1.90 -64.43 -2.68
N THR A 61 2.93 -64.51 -3.53
CA THR A 61 3.71 -63.32 -3.95
C THR A 61 2.84 -62.27 -4.63
N MET A 62 1.85 -62.67 -5.43
CA MET A 62 0.92 -61.72 -6.07
C MET A 62 -0.11 -61.16 -5.08
N SER A 63 -0.41 -61.87 -3.99
CA SER A 63 -1.24 -61.35 -2.90
C SER A 63 -0.47 -60.29 -2.13
N GLU A 64 0.75 -60.60 -1.70
CA GLU A 64 1.64 -59.67 -0.99
C GLU A 64 1.90 -58.39 -1.80
N LEU A 65 2.15 -58.51 -3.11
CA LEU A 65 2.32 -57.34 -3.98
C LEU A 65 1.07 -56.46 -4.05
N ARG A 66 -0.12 -57.06 -4.10
CA ARG A 66 -1.38 -56.30 -4.12
C ARG A 66 -1.66 -55.62 -2.79
N GLU A 67 -1.35 -56.30 -1.69
CA GLU A 67 -1.43 -55.71 -0.34
C GLU A 67 -0.47 -54.53 -0.23
N TYR A 68 0.78 -54.68 -0.67
CA TYR A 68 1.74 -53.58 -0.69
C TYR A 68 1.29 -52.40 -1.54
N GLN A 69 0.79 -52.66 -2.76
CA GLN A 69 0.24 -51.62 -3.63
C GLN A 69 -0.95 -50.90 -2.99
N TRP A 70 -1.81 -51.64 -2.30
CA TRP A 70 -2.93 -51.07 -1.56
C TRP A 70 -2.45 -50.17 -0.41
N TYR A 71 -1.47 -50.62 0.38
CA TYR A 71 -0.87 -49.81 1.45
C TYR A 71 -0.23 -48.54 0.92
N GLN A 72 0.55 -48.65 -0.16
CA GLN A 72 1.17 -47.49 -0.80
C GLN A 72 0.13 -46.48 -1.30
N SER A 73 -0.96 -46.98 -1.90
CA SER A 73 -2.07 -46.14 -2.37
C SER A 73 -2.85 -45.50 -1.22
N ALA A 74 -3.07 -46.22 -0.13
CA ALA A 74 -3.74 -45.70 1.06
C ALA A 74 -2.89 -44.62 1.74
N TRP A 75 -1.57 -44.81 1.80
CA TRP A 75 -0.61 -43.83 2.31
C TRP A 75 -0.63 -42.55 1.46
N SER A 76 -0.48 -42.68 0.14
CA SER A 76 -0.49 -41.51 -0.76
C SER A 76 -1.82 -40.76 -0.70
N GLN A 77 -2.94 -41.47 -0.54
CA GLN A 77 -4.24 -40.83 -0.33
C GLN A 77 -4.31 -40.07 1.01
N GLY A 78 -3.71 -40.61 2.08
CA GLY A 78 -3.60 -39.94 3.37
C GLY A 78 -2.77 -38.66 3.29
N GLU A 79 -1.62 -38.74 2.63
CA GLU A 79 -0.73 -37.59 2.39
C GLU A 79 -1.44 -36.50 1.56
N ALA A 80 -2.10 -36.88 0.47
CA ALA A 80 -2.87 -35.95 -0.36
C ALA A 80 -3.99 -35.25 0.43
N ARG A 81 -4.66 -35.96 1.36
CA ARG A 81 -5.69 -35.36 2.23
C ARG A 81 -5.09 -34.36 3.21
N LEU A 82 -3.92 -34.67 3.77
CA LEU A 82 -3.22 -33.78 4.69
C LEU A 82 -2.74 -32.51 3.98
N GLU A 83 -2.19 -32.64 2.78
CA GLU A 83 -1.81 -31.50 1.94
C GLU A 83 -3.03 -30.65 1.57
N ALA A 84 -4.12 -31.27 1.12
CA ALA A 84 -5.37 -30.56 0.83
C ALA A 84 -5.97 -29.86 2.06
N ALA A 85 -5.76 -30.39 3.27
CA ALA A 85 -6.17 -29.71 4.50
C ALA A 85 -5.27 -28.49 4.79
N LYS A 86 -3.94 -28.63 4.65
CA LYS A 86 -2.98 -27.52 4.83
C LYS A 86 -3.22 -26.39 3.83
N VAL A 87 -3.49 -26.71 2.57
CA VAL A 87 -3.79 -25.71 1.54
C VAL A 87 -5.07 -24.96 1.91
N ARG A 88 -6.12 -25.66 2.36
CA ARG A 88 -7.37 -25.01 2.80
C ARG A 88 -7.14 -24.04 3.95
N THR A 89 -6.43 -24.44 5.00
CA THR A 89 -6.14 -23.55 6.13
C THR A 89 -5.31 -22.34 5.71
N GLN A 90 -4.29 -22.53 4.85
CA GLN A 90 -3.49 -21.42 4.33
C GLN A 90 -4.32 -20.46 3.47
N THR A 91 -5.23 -20.97 2.63
CA THR A 91 -6.10 -20.10 1.83
C THR A 91 -7.11 -19.33 2.68
N GLU A 92 -7.63 -19.94 3.75
CA GLU A 92 -8.52 -19.28 4.70
C GLU A 92 -7.78 -18.17 5.48
N GLU A 93 -6.55 -18.45 5.92
CA GLU A 93 -5.68 -17.44 6.53
C GLU A 93 -5.42 -16.28 5.56
N GLN A 94 -4.95 -16.56 4.34
CA GLN A 94 -4.69 -15.51 3.34
C GLN A 94 -5.94 -14.65 3.06
N ARG A 95 -7.11 -15.29 3.01
CA ARG A 95 -8.38 -14.58 2.84
C ARG A 95 -8.69 -13.69 4.05
N GLY A 96 -8.53 -14.19 5.27
CA GLY A 96 -8.74 -13.39 6.49
C GLY A 96 -7.84 -12.17 6.55
N TRP A 97 -6.55 -12.32 6.21
CA TRP A 97 -5.61 -11.21 6.15
C TRP A 97 -6.00 -10.17 5.08
N ALA A 98 -6.50 -10.61 3.93
CA ALA A 98 -6.99 -9.71 2.89
C ALA A 98 -8.24 -8.92 3.34
N GLU A 99 -9.20 -9.58 4.00
CA GLU A 99 -10.39 -8.94 4.54
C GLU A 99 -10.06 -7.93 5.66
N ASP A 100 -9.06 -8.22 6.50
CA ASP A 100 -8.59 -7.31 7.54
C ASP A 100 -7.91 -6.07 6.95
N LEU A 101 -7.06 -6.24 5.93
CA LEU A 101 -6.43 -5.13 5.22
C LEU A 101 -7.47 -4.21 4.54
N GLU A 102 -8.50 -4.80 3.92
CA GLU A 102 -9.59 -4.04 3.31
C GLU A 102 -10.38 -3.25 4.37
N ARG A 103 -10.64 -3.86 5.53
CA ARG A 103 -11.32 -3.19 6.65
C ARG A 103 -10.50 -2.01 7.17
N GLU A 104 -9.19 -2.19 7.36
CA GLU A 104 -8.31 -1.10 7.80
C GLU A 104 -8.24 0.03 6.77
N ALA A 105 -8.19 -0.31 5.48
CA ALA A 105 -8.20 0.68 4.39
C ALA A 105 -9.51 1.48 4.38
N ASN A 106 -10.66 0.81 4.54
CA ASN A 106 -11.97 1.47 4.61
C ASN A 106 -12.07 2.40 5.82
N VAL A 107 -11.63 1.96 7.01
CA VAL A 107 -11.63 2.82 8.20
C VAL A 107 -10.75 4.05 8.00
N ARG A 108 -9.57 3.91 7.39
CA ARG A 108 -8.70 5.06 7.07
C ARG A 108 -9.35 5.99 6.04
N TYR A 109 -10.06 5.43 5.05
CA TYR A 109 -10.78 6.21 4.06
C TYR A 109 -11.92 7.01 4.70
N GLU A 110 -12.75 6.38 5.53
CA GLU A 110 -13.82 7.04 6.28
C GLU A 110 -13.28 8.13 7.22
N GLN A 111 -12.16 7.86 7.90
CA GLN A 111 -11.49 8.87 8.72
C GLN A 111 -10.97 10.04 7.88
N ALA A 112 -10.42 9.79 6.70
CA ALA A 112 -9.98 10.84 5.80
C ALA A 112 -11.15 11.65 5.22
N GLU A 113 -12.26 10.98 4.91
CA GLU A 113 -13.49 11.61 4.40
C GLU A 113 -14.14 12.48 5.47
N THR A 114 -14.31 11.98 6.69
CA THR A 114 -14.87 12.75 7.81
C THR A 114 -13.99 13.93 8.21
N ALA A 115 -12.66 13.77 8.20
CA ALA A 115 -11.72 14.88 8.42
C ALA A 115 -11.84 15.93 7.30
N ALA A 116 -12.01 15.49 6.05
CA ALA A 116 -12.24 16.40 4.94
C ALA A 116 -13.58 17.14 5.12
N GLU A 117 -14.69 16.45 5.40
CA GLU A 117 -15.99 17.09 5.62
C GLU A 117 -15.95 18.17 6.72
N ARG A 118 -15.31 17.88 7.85
CA ARG A 118 -15.14 18.87 8.93
C ARG A 118 -14.33 20.08 8.50
N LEU A 119 -13.27 19.87 7.73
CA LEU A 119 -12.47 20.95 7.16
C LEU A 119 -13.32 21.81 6.22
N LEU A 120 -14.14 21.19 5.37
CA LEU A 120 -15.03 21.93 4.45
C LEU A 120 -16.11 22.71 5.21
N GLU A 121 -16.66 22.15 6.30
CA GLU A 121 -17.63 22.83 7.16
C GLU A 121 -17.02 24.03 7.88
N ALA A 122 -15.83 23.87 8.48
CA ALA A 122 -15.10 24.95 9.14
C ALA A 122 -14.78 26.09 8.15
N MET A 123 -14.38 25.73 6.93
CA MET A 123 -14.08 26.70 5.89
C MET A 123 -15.33 27.40 5.35
N ALA A 124 -16.46 26.69 5.22
CA ALA A 124 -17.74 27.30 4.85
C ALA A 124 -18.23 28.27 5.93
N LYS A 125 -17.92 28.02 7.20
CA LYS A 125 -18.28 28.87 8.33
C LYS A 125 -17.39 30.11 8.47
N ALA A 126 -16.17 30.08 7.94
CA ALA A 126 -15.19 31.14 8.08
C ALA A 126 -15.30 32.29 7.04
N ASP A 127 -16.39 32.38 6.26
CA ASP A 127 -16.57 33.39 5.20
C ASP A 127 -15.30 33.53 4.30
N LEU A 128 -14.67 32.40 3.95
CA LEU A 128 -13.43 32.37 3.15
C LEU A 128 -13.64 32.74 1.68
N TYR A 129 -14.88 32.89 1.24
CA TYR A 129 -15.20 33.49 -0.05
C TYR A 129 -15.19 35.01 0.12
N GLY A 130 -14.04 35.63 -0.17
CA GLY A 130 -13.98 37.08 -0.32
C GLY A 130 -15.04 37.57 -1.31
N SER A 131 -15.56 38.79 -1.10
CA SER A 131 -16.54 39.37 -2.03
C SER A 131 -15.95 39.48 -3.45
N GLU A 132 -16.80 39.45 -4.48
CA GLU A 132 -16.36 39.69 -5.87
C GLU A 132 -15.62 41.04 -5.99
N GLU A 133 -16.06 42.06 -5.27
CA GLU A 133 -15.38 43.36 -5.17
C GLU A 133 -13.95 43.27 -4.62
N ALA A 134 -13.71 42.39 -3.64
CA ALA A 134 -12.38 42.15 -3.09
C ALA A 134 -11.47 41.42 -4.10
N ALA A 135 -12.04 40.50 -4.89
CA ALA A 135 -11.33 39.83 -5.97
C ALA A 135 -10.95 40.79 -7.10
N GLU A 136 -11.85 41.68 -7.51
CA GLU A 136 -11.59 42.72 -8.52
C GLU A 136 -10.50 43.70 -8.06
N SER A 137 -10.61 44.18 -6.83
CA SER A 137 -9.61 45.07 -6.22
C SER A 137 -8.23 44.42 -6.18
N TRP A 138 -8.17 43.11 -5.92
CA TRP A 138 -6.91 42.36 -5.95
C TRP A 138 -6.37 42.17 -7.37
N ALA A 139 -7.23 41.90 -8.35
CA ALA A 139 -6.80 41.79 -9.75
C ALA A 139 -6.20 43.12 -10.27
N ALA A 140 -6.79 44.26 -9.89
CA ALA A 140 -6.23 45.58 -10.19
C ALA A 140 -4.86 45.79 -9.51
N HIS A 141 -4.72 45.35 -8.27
CA HIS A 141 -3.46 45.39 -7.52
C HIS A 141 -2.36 44.53 -8.14
N GLU A 142 -2.69 43.34 -8.64
CA GLU A 142 -1.73 42.48 -9.36
C GLU A 142 -1.19 43.16 -10.61
N LYS A 143 -2.07 43.80 -11.39
CA LYS A 143 -1.66 44.56 -12.57
C LYS A 143 -0.75 45.74 -12.22
N ALA A 144 -1.05 46.45 -11.11
CA ALA A 144 -0.20 47.53 -10.62
C ALA A 144 1.17 47.01 -10.15
N TRP A 145 1.22 45.81 -9.57
CA TRP A 145 2.48 45.17 -9.18
C TRP A 145 3.35 44.75 -10.34
N GLU A 146 2.76 44.15 -11.37
CA GLU A 146 3.51 43.76 -12.57
C GLU A 146 4.13 44.99 -13.24
N GLY A 147 3.39 46.10 -13.31
CA GLY A 147 3.91 47.38 -13.79
C GLY A 147 5.05 47.94 -12.93
N PHE A 148 4.94 47.80 -11.60
CA PHE A 148 5.97 48.20 -10.65
C PHE A 148 7.25 47.35 -10.77
N GLU A 149 7.13 46.02 -10.88
CA GLU A 149 8.30 45.16 -11.06
C GLU A 149 9.01 45.46 -12.39
N ALA A 150 8.26 45.80 -13.45
CA ALA A 150 8.83 46.19 -14.73
C ALA A 150 9.50 47.58 -14.72
N SER A 151 8.97 48.55 -13.95
CA SER A 151 9.55 49.89 -13.87
C SER A 151 10.82 49.95 -13.03
N MET A 152 11.00 49.04 -12.07
CA MET A 152 12.17 48.99 -11.19
C MET A 152 13.48 48.58 -11.88
N GLU A 153 13.44 48.06 -13.11
CA GLU A 153 14.65 47.88 -13.92
C GLU A 153 15.25 49.22 -14.40
N VAL A 154 14.45 50.29 -14.38
CA VAL A 154 14.83 51.64 -14.80
C VAL A 154 15.03 52.49 -13.53
N ALA A 155 16.28 52.51 -13.04
CA ALA A 155 16.70 52.97 -11.72
C ALA A 155 16.32 54.43 -11.33
N GLU A 156 15.12 54.64 -10.79
CA GLU A 156 14.75 55.82 -10.01
C GLU A 156 14.69 55.52 -8.49
N PRO A 157 14.86 56.53 -7.60
CA PRO A 157 14.69 56.33 -6.16
C PRO A 157 13.25 55.96 -5.84
N LEU A 158 13.07 54.82 -5.17
CA LEU A 158 11.77 54.27 -4.79
C LEU A 158 11.13 55.13 -3.70
N ARG A 159 9.99 55.76 -3.99
CA ARG A 159 9.19 56.50 -3.00
C ARG A 159 8.11 55.62 -2.42
N TYR A 160 7.57 56.06 -1.29
CA TYR A 160 6.46 55.36 -0.64
C TYR A 160 5.22 55.20 -1.54
N GLU A 161 4.95 56.19 -2.40
CA GLU A 161 3.77 56.22 -3.28
C GLU A 161 3.90 55.30 -4.51
N ASP A 162 5.13 54.94 -4.89
CA ASP A 162 5.40 54.10 -6.05
C ASP A 162 5.13 52.62 -5.75
N VAL A 163 5.16 52.23 -4.48
CA VAL A 163 4.91 50.85 -4.05
C VAL A 163 3.40 50.55 -4.13
N PRO A 164 2.97 49.54 -4.92
CA PRO A 164 1.58 49.13 -4.99
C PRO A 164 1.17 48.40 -3.71
N TRP A 165 0.80 49.17 -2.69
CA TRP A 165 0.31 48.63 -1.42
C TRP A 165 -0.99 47.84 -1.62
N PRO A 166 -1.20 46.75 -0.86
CA PRO A 166 -2.44 45.99 -0.94
C PRO A 166 -3.63 46.87 -0.52
N PRO A 167 -4.81 46.71 -1.16
CA PRO A 167 -5.99 47.56 -0.91
C PRO A 167 -6.52 47.42 0.52
N ALA A 168 -6.37 46.24 1.14
CA ALA A 168 -6.68 45.98 2.53
C ALA A 168 -5.64 45.00 3.12
N THR A 169 -5.33 45.18 4.41
CA THR A 169 -4.49 44.23 5.17
C THR A 169 -5.34 43.13 5.80
N SER A 170 -6.56 43.46 6.25
CA SER A 170 -7.56 42.49 6.69
C SER A 170 -8.21 41.80 5.49
N GLY A 171 -8.26 40.47 5.50
CA GLY A 171 -8.85 39.70 4.40
C GLY A 171 -7.99 39.63 3.13
N LEU A 172 -6.71 40.04 3.21
CA LEU A 172 -5.78 40.02 2.07
C LEU A 172 -5.67 38.63 1.44
N LEU A 173 -5.51 37.58 2.27
CA LEU A 173 -5.43 36.19 1.78
C LEU A 173 -6.73 35.72 1.14
N SER A 174 -7.88 36.13 1.69
CA SER A 174 -9.21 35.79 1.16
C SER A 174 -9.47 36.48 -0.18
N ALA A 175 -9.09 37.75 -0.32
CA ALA A 175 -9.18 38.49 -1.59
C ALA A 175 -8.27 37.88 -2.67
N MET A 176 -7.04 37.52 -2.30
CA MET A 176 -6.10 36.82 -3.18
C MET A 176 -6.63 35.46 -3.64
N ALA A 177 -7.13 34.66 -2.70
CA ALA A 177 -7.68 33.35 -3.00
C ALA A 177 -8.93 33.47 -3.87
N ALA A 178 -9.82 34.43 -3.59
CA ALA A 178 -11.01 34.69 -4.39
C ALA A 178 -10.66 35.10 -5.82
N ALA A 179 -9.65 35.96 -6.03
CA ALA A 179 -9.19 36.33 -7.37
C ALA A 179 -8.58 35.13 -8.13
N GLU A 180 -7.85 34.25 -7.45
CA GLU A 180 -7.30 33.03 -8.07
C GLU A 180 -8.43 32.06 -8.47
N ILE A 181 -9.40 31.84 -7.59
CA ILE A 181 -10.57 30.99 -7.84
C ILE A 181 -11.41 31.57 -8.98
N ALA A 182 -11.66 32.88 -9.01
CA ALA A 182 -12.42 33.54 -10.08
C ALA A 182 -11.73 33.38 -11.45
N ARG A 183 -10.40 33.45 -11.49
CA ARG A 183 -9.62 33.21 -12.70
C ARG A 183 -9.77 31.77 -13.21
N VAL A 184 -9.79 30.77 -12.32
CA VAL A 184 -9.92 29.35 -12.68
C VAL A 184 -11.37 28.98 -13.01
N LYS A 185 -12.35 29.47 -12.23
CA LYS A 185 -13.79 29.23 -12.45
C LYS A 185 -14.30 29.85 -13.75
N GLY A 186 -13.69 30.93 -14.25
CA GLY A 186 -13.97 31.46 -15.59
C GLY A 186 -13.73 30.44 -16.73
N GLU A 187 -12.97 29.36 -16.46
CA GLU A 187 -12.67 28.29 -17.42
C GLU A 187 -13.36 26.96 -17.13
N SER A 188 -13.93 26.73 -15.92
CA SER A 188 -14.50 25.44 -15.53
C SER A 188 -15.98 25.50 -15.12
N VAL A 189 -16.83 24.75 -15.82
CA VAL A 189 -18.26 24.62 -15.55
C VAL A 189 -18.52 23.72 -14.33
N ALA A 190 -19.21 24.29 -13.32
CA ALA A 190 -19.97 23.64 -12.24
C ALA A 190 -19.32 22.44 -11.53
N GLY A 191 -18.48 22.72 -10.52
CA GLY A 191 -18.02 21.75 -9.53
C GLY A 191 -18.99 21.58 -8.34
N SER A 192 -18.89 20.44 -7.66
CA SER A 192 -19.57 20.18 -6.38
C SER A 192 -19.01 21.09 -5.27
N ARG A 193 -19.86 21.53 -4.33
CA ARG A 193 -19.46 22.34 -3.15
C ARG A 193 -18.26 21.79 -2.37
N ALA A 194 -18.07 20.47 -2.34
CA ALA A 194 -16.91 19.85 -1.68
C ALA A 194 -15.60 20.01 -2.49
N SER A 195 -15.69 20.00 -3.82
CA SER A 195 -14.57 20.35 -4.71
C SER A 195 -14.17 21.81 -4.52
N ASP A 196 -15.17 22.68 -4.43
CA ASP A 196 -15.03 24.13 -4.28
C ASP A 196 -14.28 24.52 -2.98
N SER A 197 -14.55 23.86 -1.86
CA SER A 197 -13.88 24.18 -0.59
C SER A 197 -12.43 23.63 -0.52
N ARG A 198 -12.13 22.46 -1.13
CA ARG A 198 -10.74 21.98 -1.26
C ARG A 198 -9.92 22.90 -2.16
N GLU A 199 -10.51 23.33 -3.27
CA GLU A 199 -9.93 24.30 -4.18
C GLU A 199 -9.67 25.64 -3.47
N ALA A 200 -10.61 26.10 -2.64
CA ALA A 200 -10.44 27.29 -1.83
C ALA A 200 -9.23 27.19 -0.88
N PHE A 201 -8.99 26.05 -0.23
CA PHE A 201 -7.82 25.90 0.65
C PHE A 201 -6.50 25.96 -0.13
N VAL A 202 -6.46 25.27 -1.28
CA VAL A 202 -5.31 25.29 -2.16
C VAL A 202 -5.04 26.73 -2.65
N ALA A 203 -6.08 27.47 -3.00
CA ALA A 203 -5.98 28.89 -3.35
C ALA A 203 -5.45 29.74 -2.19
N HIS A 204 -5.97 29.58 -0.96
CA HIS A 204 -5.46 30.29 0.22
C HIS A 204 -3.99 29.97 0.51
N LYS A 205 -3.57 28.70 0.34
CA LYS A 205 -2.17 28.29 0.52
C LYS A 205 -1.25 28.90 -0.54
N ARG A 206 -1.71 29.01 -1.79
CA ARG A 206 -0.98 29.66 -2.88
C ARG A 206 -0.91 31.16 -2.66
N ALA A 207 -2.04 31.79 -2.30
CA ALA A 207 -2.12 33.18 -1.90
C ALA A 207 -1.12 33.52 -0.79
N PHE A 208 -1.10 32.72 0.29
CA PHE A 208 -0.16 32.89 1.40
C PHE A 208 1.31 32.83 0.95
N ARG A 209 1.67 31.83 0.14
CA ARG A 209 3.04 31.70 -0.39
C ARG A 209 3.41 32.91 -1.24
N LYS A 210 2.51 33.33 -2.14
CA LYS A 210 2.73 34.49 -3.00
C LYS A 210 2.87 35.78 -2.20
N ALA A 211 1.98 36.01 -1.24
CA ALA A 211 1.99 37.17 -0.36
C ALA A 211 3.27 37.24 0.48
N ASN A 212 3.70 36.11 1.06
CA ASN A 212 4.95 36.05 1.82
C ASN A 212 6.18 36.32 0.96
N LEU A 213 6.25 35.75 -0.24
CA LEU A 213 7.40 36.01 -1.11
C LEU A 213 7.52 37.49 -1.50
N ARG A 214 6.38 38.18 -1.59
CA ARG A 214 6.26 39.56 -2.01
C ARG A 214 6.49 40.56 -0.88
N TRP A 215 5.90 40.32 0.28
CA TRP A 215 5.84 41.27 1.40
C TRP A 215 6.68 40.86 2.61
N HIS A 216 7.52 39.82 2.52
CA HIS A 216 8.47 39.52 3.59
C HIS A 216 9.55 40.61 3.67
N PRO A 217 9.81 41.21 4.85
CA PRO A 217 10.72 42.36 4.99
C PRO A 217 12.09 42.10 4.37
N ASP A 218 12.71 40.96 4.71
CA ASP A 218 14.03 40.58 4.18
C ASP A 218 14.04 40.45 2.64
N LYS A 219 13.00 39.85 2.05
CA LYS A 219 12.94 39.66 0.59
C LYS A 219 12.67 40.96 -0.14
N PHE A 220 11.81 41.80 0.43
CA PHE A 220 11.52 43.13 -0.10
C PHE A 220 12.78 44.00 -0.07
N MET A 221 13.49 44.05 1.06
CA MET A 221 14.73 44.80 1.20
C MET A 221 15.85 44.24 0.33
N HIS A 222 15.95 42.91 0.16
CA HIS A 222 16.92 42.32 -0.74
C HIS A 222 16.69 42.73 -2.20
N ARG A 223 15.43 42.77 -2.65
CA ARG A 223 15.09 43.10 -4.05
C ARG A 223 15.10 44.61 -4.33
N PHE A 224 14.54 45.42 -3.42
CA PHE A 224 14.31 46.84 -3.66
C PHE A 224 15.22 47.76 -2.81
N GLY A 225 16.04 47.21 -1.92
CA GLY A 225 16.91 47.95 -1.00
C GLY A 225 17.89 48.91 -1.67
N LYS A 226 18.28 48.64 -2.92
CA LYS A 226 19.18 49.53 -3.69
C LYS A 226 18.49 50.81 -4.17
N ALA A 227 17.17 50.77 -4.36
CA ALA A 227 16.37 51.91 -4.81
C ALA A 227 15.78 52.70 -3.63
N LEU A 228 15.79 52.14 -2.42
CA LEU A 228 15.33 52.77 -1.19
C LEU A 228 16.31 53.87 -0.75
N ASP A 229 16.04 55.11 -1.13
CA ASP A 229 16.74 56.27 -0.57
C ASP A 229 16.24 56.56 0.86
N GLY A 230 17.13 57.09 1.71
CA GLY A 230 16.96 57.15 3.16
C GLY A 230 15.78 57.97 3.68
N ARG A 231 15.07 58.72 2.81
CA ARG A 231 13.90 59.53 3.21
C ARG A 231 12.65 58.69 3.47
N ASP A 232 12.36 57.72 2.60
CA ASP A 232 11.15 56.88 2.70
C ASP A 232 11.46 55.44 3.15
N ALA A 233 12.74 55.06 3.19
CA ALA A 233 13.18 53.70 3.50
C ALA A 233 12.56 53.12 4.78
N ALA A 234 12.63 53.87 5.89
CA ALA A 234 12.08 53.44 7.18
C ALA A 234 10.55 53.28 7.14
N ARG A 235 9.86 54.12 6.36
CA ARG A 235 8.39 54.07 6.22
C ARG A 235 7.95 52.85 5.39
N ILE A 236 8.66 52.56 4.32
CA ILE A 236 8.42 51.40 3.46
C ILE A 236 8.71 50.10 4.21
N GLU A 237 9.78 50.07 5.01
CA GLU A 237 10.12 48.94 5.86
C GLU A 237 9.04 48.66 6.91
N ALA A 238 8.63 49.69 7.66
CA ALA A 238 7.58 49.56 8.67
C ALA A 238 6.28 49.04 8.06
N ARG A 239 5.86 49.59 6.91
CA ARG A 239 4.63 49.16 6.23
C ARG A 239 4.72 47.73 5.71
N THR A 240 5.87 47.33 5.16
CA THR A 240 6.12 45.95 4.74
C THR A 240 6.05 44.98 5.91
N GLN A 241 6.59 45.37 7.07
CA GLN A 241 6.53 44.58 8.29
C GLN A 241 5.08 44.41 8.80
N GLU A 242 4.28 45.47 8.80
CA GLU A 242 2.85 45.41 9.15
C GLU A 242 2.09 44.43 8.23
N ILE A 243 2.32 44.49 6.91
CA ILE A 243 1.67 43.59 5.95
C ILE A 243 2.11 42.14 6.19
N SER A 244 3.41 41.92 6.43
CA SER A 244 3.92 40.58 6.72
C SER A 244 3.32 39.98 8.00
N GLN A 245 3.11 40.80 9.03
CA GLN A 245 2.44 40.38 10.27
C GLN A 245 0.97 40.01 10.00
N ALA A 246 0.24 40.87 9.29
CA ALA A 246 -1.15 40.61 8.92
C ALA A 246 -1.32 39.32 8.08
N ILE A 247 -0.39 39.04 7.16
CA ILE A 247 -0.38 37.79 6.38
C ILE A 247 -0.21 36.56 7.28
N ASN A 248 0.71 36.63 8.24
CA ASN A 248 0.98 35.51 9.15
C ASN A 248 -0.17 35.29 10.15
N GLU A 249 -0.78 36.37 10.66
CA GLU A 249 -1.96 36.31 11.51
C GLU A 249 -3.14 35.67 10.77
N ALA A 250 -3.45 36.16 9.56
CA ALA A 250 -4.52 35.61 8.73
C ALA A 250 -4.29 34.11 8.42
N TRP A 251 -3.05 33.72 8.14
CA TRP A 251 -2.72 32.31 7.91
C TRP A 251 -2.80 31.47 9.19
N SER A 252 -2.39 32.01 10.34
CA SER A 252 -2.55 31.33 11.63
C SER A 252 -4.02 31.06 11.88
N THR A 253 -4.91 32.03 11.68
CA THR A 253 -6.36 31.81 11.84
C THR A 253 -6.87 30.69 10.92
N ILE A 254 -6.50 30.71 9.64
CA ILE A 254 -6.92 29.68 8.67
C ILE A 254 -6.32 28.30 9.01
N SER A 255 -5.09 28.24 9.53
CA SER A 255 -4.42 26.98 9.89
C SER A 255 -4.85 26.44 11.26
N ASP A 256 -5.12 27.31 12.23
CA ASP A 256 -5.56 26.94 13.58
C ASP A 256 -6.99 26.39 13.53
N ASP A 257 -7.85 26.94 12.67
CA ASP A 257 -9.18 26.37 12.43
C ASP A 257 -9.10 24.96 11.79
N ARG A 258 -8.04 24.66 11.03
CA ARG A 258 -7.76 23.30 10.53
C ARG A 258 -7.33 22.36 11.65
N ASP A 259 -6.47 22.80 12.56
CA ASP A 259 -5.88 21.93 13.58
C ASP A 259 -6.82 21.73 14.80
N ARG A 260 -7.86 22.57 14.94
CA ARG A 260 -8.93 22.41 15.94
C ARG A 260 -10.08 21.50 15.50
N THR A 261 -10.12 21.05 14.25
CA THR A 261 -11.22 20.29 13.64
C THR A 261 -10.85 18.83 13.36
#